data_AF-A0A966UT83-F1
#
_entry.id   AF-A0A966UT83-F1
#
_cell.length_a   1.000
_cell.length_b   1.000
_cell.length_c   1.000
_cell.angle_alpha   90.00
_cell.angle_beta   90.00
_cell.angle_gamma   90.00
#
_symmetry.space_group_name_H-M   'P 1'
#
loop_
_entity.id
_entity.type
_entity.pdbx_description
1 polymer ?
#
loop_
_entity_poly.entity_id
_entity_poly.type
_entity_poly.pdbx_seq_one_letter_code
_entity_poly.pdbx_strand_id
1 'polypeptide(L)'
;MLISGGPALRSFEKYKKAAHDKYWGNFIDSALTRAEELKKDLKAGDKIVWLVFRPSYTRRASEDQTDYLKLIEDRGAKLGLTPTYFDNKSQLFTLLRRDGSKEKPKICRLEYFGHSNKKCWMFDYSNRVDGGALEPLVVHVDDLEKISGSSFTSDAECVSYGCHSGEEFSQRWRMIVGRPMVGAVGKTDYSDGGMPKLSNGKDGSWVY
;
A
#
# COMPACT_ATOMS: atom_id res chain seq x y z
N MET A 1 -1.18 8.07 -7.10
CA MET A 1 -0.45 6.78 -7.01
C MET A 1 -1.13 5.92 -5.97
N LEU A 2 -1.42 4.68 -6.31
CA LEU A 2 -1.99 3.69 -5.39
C LEU A 2 -0.96 2.57 -5.24
N ILE A 3 -0.65 2.19 -4.00
CA ILE A 3 0.38 1.17 -3.70
C ILE A 3 -0.30 0.03 -2.94
N SER A 4 -0.31 -1.16 -3.53
CA SER A 4 -0.80 -2.38 -2.89
C SER A 4 0.38 -3.20 -2.38
N GLY A 5 0.38 -3.44 -1.07
CA GLY A 5 1.22 -4.45 -0.42
C GLY A 5 0.76 -5.87 -0.74
N GLY A 6 1.31 -6.82 0.00
CA GLY A 6 1.14 -8.25 -0.23
C GLY A 6 0.33 -8.99 0.83
N PRO A 7 -0.40 -10.06 0.46
CA PRO A 7 -1.08 -10.91 1.43
C PRO A 7 -0.09 -11.79 2.20
N ALA A 8 -0.44 -12.14 3.43
CA ALA A 8 0.21 -13.19 4.20
C ALA A 8 -0.01 -14.58 3.59
N LEU A 9 0.88 -15.52 3.89
CA LEU A 9 0.71 -16.92 3.52
C LEU A 9 -0.31 -17.62 4.44
N ARG A 10 -1.08 -18.57 3.88
CA ARG A 10 -2.04 -19.37 4.67
C ARG A 10 -1.32 -20.17 5.75
N SER A 11 -0.13 -20.68 5.45
CA SER A 11 0.67 -21.48 6.38
C SER A 11 0.98 -20.74 7.68
N PHE A 12 1.16 -19.41 7.62
CA PHE A 12 1.40 -18.55 8.79
C PHE A 12 0.11 -18.09 9.48
N GLU A 13 -1.03 -18.06 8.78
CA GLU A 13 -2.26 -17.45 9.29
C GLU A 13 -3.30 -18.46 9.80
N LYS A 14 -3.31 -19.70 9.26
CA LYS A 14 -4.40 -20.68 9.46
C LYS A 14 -4.69 -21.09 10.90
N TYR A 15 -3.70 -20.96 11.80
CA TYR A 15 -3.86 -21.34 13.21
C TYR A 15 -3.94 -20.14 14.16
N LYS A 16 -3.92 -18.91 13.64
CA LYS A 16 -4.04 -17.71 14.46
C LYS A 16 -5.49 -17.49 14.85
N LYS A 17 -5.70 -17.15 16.13
CA LYS A 17 -7.02 -16.74 16.66
C LYS A 17 -7.59 -15.54 15.89
N ALA A 18 -6.72 -14.64 15.44
CA ALA A 18 -7.04 -13.50 14.58
C ALA A 18 -6.11 -13.51 13.36
N ALA A 19 -6.52 -14.22 12.31
CA ALA A 19 -5.81 -14.26 11.04
C ALA A 19 -5.88 -12.92 10.32
N HIS A 20 -4.72 -12.42 9.89
CA HIS A 20 -4.51 -11.28 9.02
C HIS A 20 -4.54 -11.83 7.58
N ASP A 21 -5.40 -11.31 6.71
CA ASP A 21 -5.61 -11.80 5.32
C ASP A 21 -6.30 -13.16 5.16
N LYS A 22 -7.55 -13.22 5.63
CA LYS A 22 -8.48 -14.27 5.21
C LYS A 22 -8.72 -14.30 3.69
N TYR A 23 -8.50 -13.19 3.00
CA TYR A 23 -8.69 -13.02 1.58
C TYR A 23 -7.43 -12.40 0.93
N TRP A 24 -6.93 -13.01 -0.16
CA TRP A 24 -5.68 -12.60 -0.82
C TRP A 24 -5.77 -11.22 -1.48
N GLY A 25 -6.97 -10.83 -1.90
CA GLY A 25 -7.21 -9.64 -2.72
C GLY A 25 -7.56 -8.39 -1.92
N ASN A 26 -7.52 -8.42 -0.58
CA ASN A 26 -7.90 -7.28 0.27
C ASN A 26 -7.30 -5.95 -0.22
N PHE A 27 -5.98 -5.90 -0.38
CA PHE A 27 -5.27 -4.67 -0.77
C PHE A 27 -5.39 -4.33 -2.26
N ILE A 28 -5.72 -5.32 -3.09
CA ILE A 28 -5.99 -5.13 -4.51
C ILE A 28 -7.35 -4.47 -4.66
N ASP A 29 -8.37 -5.02 -4.02
CA ASP A 29 -9.74 -4.54 -4.16
C ASP A 29 -9.91 -3.15 -3.53
N SER A 30 -9.28 -2.87 -2.39
CA SER A 30 -9.26 -1.50 -1.85
C SER A 30 -8.62 -0.50 -2.81
N ALA A 31 -7.49 -0.85 -3.42
CA ALA A 31 -6.84 0.05 -4.38
C ALA A 31 -7.70 0.25 -5.64
N LEU A 32 -8.37 -0.79 -6.13
CA LEU A 32 -9.24 -0.68 -7.30
C LEU A 32 -10.53 0.09 -7.01
N THR A 33 -11.17 -0.14 -5.86
CA THR A 33 -12.28 0.70 -5.37
C THR A 33 -11.85 2.16 -5.29
N ARG A 34 -10.66 2.43 -4.73
CA ARG A 34 -10.15 3.80 -4.68
C ARG A 34 -9.90 4.39 -6.07
N ALA A 35 -9.42 3.59 -7.01
CA ALA A 35 -9.24 4.05 -8.38
C ALA A 35 -10.57 4.43 -9.06
N GLU A 36 -11.64 3.66 -8.84
CA GLU A 36 -12.98 3.98 -9.33
C GLU A 36 -13.51 5.31 -8.77
N GLU A 37 -13.27 5.56 -7.47
CA GLU A 37 -13.62 6.83 -6.85
C GLU A 37 -12.84 7.98 -7.47
N LEU A 38 -11.51 7.88 -7.53
CA LEU A 38 -10.64 8.94 -8.04
C LEU A 38 -10.92 9.27 -9.50
N LYS A 39 -11.30 8.29 -10.32
CA LYS A 39 -11.66 8.51 -11.73
C LYS A 39 -12.78 9.53 -11.94
N LYS A 40 -13.66 9.70 -10.95
CA LYS A 40 -14.76 10.68 -11.02
C LYS A 40 -14.25 12.11 -10.92
N ASP A 41 -13.07 12.30 -10.32
CA ASP A 41 -12.49 13.61 -10.00
C ASP A 41 -11.19 13.91 -10.78
N LEU A 42 -10.77 13.02 -11.69
CA LEU A 42 -9.54 13.22 -12.48
C LEU A 42 -9.66 14.45 -13.39
N LYS A 43 -8.67 15.33 -13.33
CA LYS A 43 -8.54 16.46 -14.24
C LYS A 43 -7.85 16.01 -15.53
N ALA A 44 -7.96 16.83 -16.57
CA ALA A 44 -7.27 16.59 -17.83
C ALA A 44 -5.75 16.48 -17.60
N GLY A 45 -5.18 15.33 -17.98
CA GLY A 45 -3.74 15.05 -17.81
C GLY A 45 -3.37 14.26 -16.56
N ASP A 46 -4.30 14.08 -15.61
CA ASP A 46 -4.06 13.22 -14.45
C ASP A 46 -3.96 11.75 -14.87
N LYS A 47 -3.13 11.00 -14.14
CA LYS A 47 -2.91 9.57 -14.38
C LYS A 47 -2.93 8.81 -13.06
N ILE A 48 -3.67 7.71 -13.04
CA ILE A 48 -3.59 6.74 -11.94
C ILE A 48 -2.45 5.78 -12.26
N VAL A 49 -1.40 5.82 -11.44
CA VAL A 49 -0.34 4.81 -11.41
C VAL A 49 -0.63 3.87 -10.26
N TRP A 50 -0.76 2.58 -10.56
CA TRP A 50 -1.00 1.52 -9.58
C TRP A 50 0.23 0.63 -9.44
N LEU A 51 0.81 0.61 -8.25
CA LEU A 51 2.01 -0.16 -7.91
C LEU A 51 1.61 -1.37 -7.07
N VAL A 52 2.11 -2.56 -7.40
CA VAL A 52 1.77 -3.80 -6.70
C VAL A 52 3.03 -4.55 -6.29
N PHE A 53 3.11 -4.94 -5.02
CA PHE A 53 4.21 -5.75 -4.52
C PHE A 53 4.07 -7.22 -4.94
N ARG A 54 4.81 -7.63 -5.97
CA ARG A 54 4.65 -8.93 -6.64
C ARG A 54 5.02 -10.17 -5.80
N PRO A 55 6.14 -10.19 -5.04
CA PRO A 55 6.65 -11.44 -4.44
C PRO A 55 5.67 -12.18 -3.54
N SER A 56 4.88 -11.45 -2.75
CA SER A 56 3.86 -12.02 -1.86
C SER A 56 2.77 -12.77 -2.62
N TYR A 57 2.23 -12.18 -3.70
CA TYR A 57 1.22 -12.81 -4.54
C TYR A 57 1.78 -14.03 -5.26
N THR A 58 3.05 -14.01 -5.69
CA THR A 58 3.71 -15.18 -6.28
C THR A 58 3.85 -16.33 -5.28
N ARG A 59 4.21 -16.06 -4.02
CA ARG A 59 4.30 -17.13 -3.01
C ARG A 59 2.93 -17.64 -2.61
N ARG A 60 1.98 -16.73 -2.41
CA ARG A 60 0.60 -17.09 -2.07
C ARG A 60 -0.07 -17.87 -3.18
N ALA A 61 0.21 -17.54 -4.44
CA ALA A 61 -0.20 -18.29 -5.63
C ALA A 61 0.30 -19.73 -5.62
N SER A 62 1.53 -19.95 -5.15
CA SER A 62 2.10 -21.30 -5.01
C SER A 62 1.40 -22.12 -3.92
N GLU A 63 0.97 -21.51 -2.80
CA GLU A 63 0.19 -22.22 -1.78
C GLU A 63 -1.22 -22.54 -2.25
N ASP A 64 -1.88 -21.56 -2.87
CA ASP A 64 -3.29 -21.65 -3.27
C ASP A 64 -3.46 -22.25 -4.69
N GLN A 65 -2.36 -22.66 -5.35
CA GLN A 65 -2.32 -23.22 -6.71
C GLN A 65 -3.13 -22.39 -7.73
N THR A 66 -2.96 -21.06 -7.68
CA THR A 66 -3.77 -20.09 -8.42
C THR A 66 -2.87 -18.99 -9.01
N ASP A 67 -3.12 -18.54 -10.24
CA ASP A 67 -2.38 -17.41 -10.83
C ASP A 67 -2.95 -16.06 -10.38
N TYR A 68 -2.47 -15.57 -9.23
CA TYR A 68 -2.90 -14.27 -8.72
C TYR A 68 -2.43 -13.09 -9.55
N LEU A 69 -1.30 -13.18 -10.27
CA LEU A 69 -0.85 -12.06 -11.10
C LEU A 69 -1.79 -11.85 -12.28
N LYS A 70 -2.23 -12.94 -12.91
CA LYS A 70 -3.27 -12.87 -13.95
C LYS A 70 -4.58 -12.28 -13.41
N LEU A 71 -5.02 -12.70 -12.23
CA LEU A 71 -6.25 -12.16 -11.61
C LEU A 71 -6.13 -10.67 -11.28
N ILE A 72 -4.96 -10.21 -10.82
CA ILE A 72 -4.68 -8.78 -10.55
C ILE A 72 -4.75 -7.97 -11.84
N GLU A 73 -4.12 -8.46 -12.91
CA GLU A 73 -4.13 -7.83 -14.23
C GLU A 73 -5.55 -7.74 -14.80
N ASP A 74 -6.32 -8.84 -14.74
CA ASP A 74 -7.70 -8.87 -15.25
C ASP A 74 -8.62 -7.92 -14.48
N ARG A 75 -8.42 -7.78 -13.16
CA ARG A 75 -9.17 -6.81 -12.34
C ARG A 75 -8.77 -5.36 -12.65
N GLY A 76 -7.47 -5.09 -12.79
CA GLY A 76 -6.98 -3.78 -13.20
C GLY A 76 -7.49 -3.37 -14.57
N ALA A 77 -7.50 -4.30 -15.54
CA ALA A 77 -7.92 -4.05 -16.91
C ALA A 77 -9.39 -3.64 -17.02
N LYS A 78 -10.28 -4.16 -16.16
CA LYS A 78 -11.69 -3.71 -16.06
C LYS A 78 -11.80 -2.21 -15.73
N LEU A 79 -10.77 -1.66 -15.10
CA LEU A 79 -10.64 -0.24 -14.80
C LEU A 79 -9.62 0.45 -15.70
N GLY A 80 -9.20 -0.14 -16.81
CA GLY A 80 -8.18 0.45 -17.69
C GLY A 80 -6.86 0.76 -16.97
N LEU A 81 -6.55 0.02 -15.90
CA LEU A 81 -5.30 0.10 -15.17
C LEU A 81 -4.43 -1.10 -15.50
N THR A 82 -3.12 -0.85 -15.58
CA THR A 82 -2.11 -1.91 -15.67
C THR A 82 -1.24 -1.84 -14.42
N PRO A 83 -1.10 -2.93 -13.64
CA PRO A 83 -0.25 -2.92 -12.46
C PRO A 83 1.21 -2.73 -12.87
N THR A 84 1.91 -1.82 -12.20
CA THR A 84 3.37 -1.74 -12.24
C THR A 84 3.92 -2.50 -11.05
N TYR A 85 4.55 -3.64 -11.30
CA TYR A 85 5.08 -4.48 -10.24
C TYR A 85 6.39 -3.95 -9.67
N PHE A 86 6.59 -4.16 -8.37
CA PHE A 86 7.87 -4.00 -7.69
C PHE A 86 8.12 -5.17 -6.74
N ASP A 87 9.39 -5.48 -6.49
CA ASP A 87 9.82 -6.66 -5.74
C ASP A 87 10.56 -6.31 -4.44
N ASN A 88 10.93 -5.05 -4.23
CA ASN A 88 11.62 -4.57 -3.04
C ASN A 88 11.51 -3.04 -2.89
N LYS A 89 11.94 -2.52 -1.73
CA LYS A 89 11.86 -1.09 -1.41
C LYS A 89 12.67 -0.20 -2.37
N SER A 90 13.82 -0.65 -2.86
CA SER A 90 14.65 0.13 -3.80
C SER A 90 13.95 0.35 -5.15
N GLN A 91 13.26 -0.66 -5.65
CA GLN A 91 12.43 -0.52 -6.86
C GLN A 91 11.26 0.43 -6.61
N LEU A 92 10.60 0.34 -5.45
CA LEU A 92 9.55 1.30 -5.07
C LEU A 92 10.09 2.73 -5.07
N PHE A 93 11.23 3.01 -4.43
CA PHE A 93 11.81 4.36 -4.41
C PHE A 93 12.17 4.87 -5.80
N THR A 94 12.62 3.98 -6.69
CA THR A 94 12.85 4.31 -8.10
C THR A 94 11.55 4.73 -8.80
N LEU A 95 10.45 4.00 -8.56
CA LEU A 95 9.13 4.31 -9.11
C LEU A 95 8.50 5.58 -8.51
N LEU A 96 8.82 5.92 -7.27
CA LEU A 96 8.36 7.15 -6.61
C LEU A 96 9.11 8.40 -7.08
N ARG A 97 10.31 8.26 -7.67
CA ARG A 97 11.07 9.41 -8.16
C ARG A 97 10.40 10.05 -9.37
N ARG A 98 10.02 11.31 -9.21
CA ARG A 98 9.40 12.17 -10.24
C ARG A 98 10.13 13.48 -10.37
N ASP A 99 10.26 13.97 -11.60
CA ASP A 99 10.95 15.21 -11.97
C ASP A 99 9.97 16.29 -12.47
N GLY A 100 8.68 15.98 -12.64
CA GLY A 100 7.66 16.92 -13.12
C GLY A 100 7.56 17.00 -14.64
N SER A 101 8.32 16.19 -15.39
CA SER A 101 8.13 16.01 -16.83
C SER A 101 6.77 15.37 -17.16
N LYS A 102 6.39 15.39 -18.45
CA LYS A 102 5.15 14.74 -18.94
C LYS A 102 5.19 13.21 -18.74
N GLU A 103 6.39 12.63 -18.78
CA GLU A 103 6.68 11.22 -18.60
C GLU A 103 6.68 10.83 -17.12
N LYS A 104 7.20 11.71 -16.25
CA LYS A 104 7.28 11.51 -14.80
C LYS A 104 6.65 12.69 -14.04
N PRO A 105 5.33 12.89 -14.17
CA PRO A 105 4.64 13.98 -13.49
C PRO A 105 4.73 13.81 -11.97
N LYS A 106 4.63 14.93 -11.26
CA LYS A 106 4.66 14.93 -9.80
C LYS A 106 3.47 14.17 -9.21
N ILE A 107 3.66 13.66 -8.01
CA ILE A 107 2.65 12.93 -7.23
C ILE A 107 1.78 13.95 -6.50
N CYS A 108 0.53 14.10 -6.91
CA CYS A 108 -0.48 14.88 -6.18
C CYS A 108 -1.26 14.04 -5.15
N ARG A 109 -1.19 12.71 -5.27
CA ARG A 109 -1.84 11.79 -4.33
C ARG A 109 -1.06 10.50 -4.20
N LEU A 110 -0.86 10.00 -2.97
CA LEU A 110 -0.24 8.71 -2.69
C LEU A 110 -1.05 7.96 -1.64
N GLU A 111 -1.54 6.78 -1.96
CA GLU A 111 -2.30 5.97 -1.01
C GLU A 111 -1.71 4.56 -0.93
N TYR A 112 -1.36 4.11 0.29
CA TYR A 112 -0.84 2.78 0.58
C TYR A 112 -1.90 1.88 1.21
N PHE A 113 -2.07 0.68 0.64
CA PHE A 113 -2.95 -0.37 1.13
C PHE A 113 -2.10 -1.60 1.44
N GLY A 114 -2.03 -2.01 2.70
CA GLY A 114 -1.18 -3.13 3.09
C GLY A 114 -0.94 -3.20 4.59
N HIS A 115 -0.13 -4.16 5.00
CA HIS A 115 0.27 -4.30 6.39
C HIS A 115 1.24 -3.19 6.81
N SER A 116 1.07 -2.73 8.05
CA SER A 116 2.03 -1.86 8.68
C SER A 116 2.05 -2.05 10.18
N ASN A 117 3.07 -1.48 10.79
CA ASN A 117 3.03 -1.07 12.18
C ASN A 117 3.38 0.43 12.25
N LYS A 118 3.62 0.94 13.45
CA LYS A 118 4.01 2.34 13.64
C LYS A 118 5.27 2.78 12.89
N LYS A 119 6.17 1.87 12.50
CA LYS A 119 7.48 2.20 11.89
C LYS A 119 7.68 1.69 10.47
N CYS A 120 6.85 0.76 9.99
CA CYS A 120 7.09 0.10 8.72
C CYS A 120 5.82 -0.02 7.89
N TRP A 121 5.93 0.24 6.59
CA TRP A 121 5.11 -0.47 5.59
C TRP A 121 5.73 -1.84 5.33
N MET A 122 4.93 -2.90 5.46
CA MET A 122 5.40 -4.28 5.37
C MET A 122 4.78 -4.94 4.14
N PHE A 123 5.53 -5.02 3.04
CA PHE A 123 4.98 -5.59 1.81
C PHE A 123 4.89 -7.11 1.84
N ASP A 124 5.73 -7.77 2.64
CA ASP A 124 5.88 -9.24 2.70
C ASP A 124 5.51 -9.81 4.08
N TYR A 125 4.51 -9.23 4.74
CA TYR A 125 4.08 -9.62 6.08
C TYR A 125 3.69 -11.10 6.13
N SER A 126 4.20 -11.85 7.12
CA SER A 126 3.88 -13.27 7.36
C SER A 126 4.03 -14.17 6.12
N ASN A 127 5.05 -13.88 5.31
CA ASN A 127 5.46 -14.74 4.17
C ASN A 127 6.73 -15.55 4.46
N ARG A 128 7.56 -15.08 5.40
CA ARG A 128 8.84 -15.71 5.78
C ARG A 128 9.08 -15.70 7.28
N VAL A 129 8.59 -14.67 7.96
CA VAL A 129 8.65 -14.51 9.41
C VAL A 129 7.26 -14.26 9.91
N ASP A 130 6.85 -15.00 10.93
CA ASP A 130 5.51 -14.86 11.50
C ASP A 130 5.33 -13.48 12.13
N GLY A 131 4.26 -12.77 11.76
CA GLY A 131 3.95 -11.46 12.32
C GLY A 131 4.88 -10.34 11.86
N GLY A 132 5.65 -10.53 10.79
CA GLY A 132 6.59 -9.53 10.31
C GLY A 132 7.01 -9.71 8.85
N ALA A 133 7.90 -8.84 8.40
CA ALA A 133 8.51 -8.86 7.08
C ALA A 133 10.01 -8.60 7.21
N LEU A 134 10.80 -9.16 6.28
CA LEU A 134 12.25 -9.02 6.26
C LEU A 134 12.70 -7.88 5.34
N GLU A 135 13.82 -7.24 5.66
CA GLU A 135 14.57 -6.43 4.70
C GLU A 135 14.93 -7.27 3.45
N PRO A 136 14.87 -6.73 2.21
CA PRO A 136 14.50 -5.36 1.80
C PRO A 136 13.01 -5.18 1.43
N LEU A 137 12.10 -5.94 2.06
CA LEU A 137 10.67 -6.01 1.72
C LEU A 137 9.77 -5.18 2.64
N VAL A 138 10.38 -4.21 3.33
CA VAL A 138 9.70 -3.23 4.18
C VAL A 138 10.19 -1.84 3.80
N VAL A 139 9.40 -0.80 4.07
CA VAL A 139 9.89 0.57 4.15
C VAL A 139 9.87 0.96 5.61
N HIS A 140 11.03 1.09 6.24
CA HIS A 140 11.17 1.61 7.59
C HIS A 140 11.14 3.15 7.57
N VAL A 141 10.77 3.79 8.68
CA VAL A 141 10.79 5.26 8.80
C VAL A 141 12.14 5.90 8.47
N ASP A 142 13.24 5.18 8.67
CA ASP A 142 14.58 5.67 8.34
C ASP A 142 14.86 5.60 6.83
N ASP A 143 14.14 4.78 6.06
CA ASP A 143 14.26 4.74 4.61
C ASP A 143 13.59 5.95 3.94
N LEU A 144 12.77 6.72 4.67
CA LEU A 144 12.03 7.85 4.12
C LEU A 144 12.96 8.94 3.56
N GLU A 145 14.21 9.01 4.03
CA GLU A 145 15.24 9.90 3.46
C GLU A 145 15.54 9.62 1.99
N LYS A 146 15.21 8.42 1.50
CA LYS A 146 15.40 8.02 0.09
C LYS A 146 14.25 8.49 -0.80
N ILE A 147 13.15 8.97 -0.23
CA ILE A 147 11.99 9.49 -0.95
C ILE A 147 12.15 10.99 -1.14
N SER A 148 12.24 11.44 -2.39
CA SER A 148 12.40 12.86 -2.71
C SER A 148 11.07 13.60 -2.55
N GLY A 149 10.97 14.51 -1.58
CA GLY A 149 9.81 15.39 -1.41
C GLY A 149 9.49 16.24 -2.65
N SER A 150 10.50 16.54 -3.50
CA SER A 150 10.31 17.25 -4.76
C SER A 150 9.52 16.46 -5.81
N SER A 151 9.40 15.13 -5.63
CA SER A 151 8.57 14.27 -6.47
C SER A 151 7.07 14.47 -6.23
N PHE A 152 6.69 15.22 -5.20
CA PHE A 152 5.31 15.53 -4.84
C PHE A 152 4.95 16.97 -5.20
N THR A 153 3.69 17.21 -5.55
CA THR A 153 3.15 18.58 -5.57
C THR A 153 3.10 19.15 -4.15
N SER A 154 3.03 20.47 -4.01
CA SER A 154 3.02 21.12 -2.69
C SER A 154 1.80 20.77 -1.83
N ASP A 155 0.69 20.46 -2.50
CA ASP A 155 -0.62 20.12 -1.96
C ASP A 155 -0.89 18.60 -1.94
N ALA A 156 0.16 17.78 -2.12
CA ALA A 156 -0.03 16.34 -2.29
C ALA A 156 -0.71 15.68 -1.09
N GLU A 157 -1.77 14.91 -1.35
CA GLU A 157 -2.52 14.17 -0.35
C GLU A 157 -1.95 12.75 -0.19
N CYS A 158 -1.41 12.43 0.99
CA CYS A 158 -0.86 11.11 1.27
C CYS A 158 -1.70 10.38 2.33
N VAL A 159 -1.95 9.08 2.13
CA VAL A 159 -2.69 8.24 3.09
C VAL A 159 -2.04 6.87 3.20
N SER A 160 -1.91 6.34 4.41
CA SER A 160 -1.49 4.98 4.71
C SER A 160 -2.61 4.24 5.44
N TYR A 161 -3.27 3.31 4.76
CA TYR A 161 -4.37 2.51 5.31
C TYR A 161 -3.91 1.26 6.08
N GLY A 162 -2.62 1.16 6.39
CA GLY A 162 -2.12 0.08 7.24
C GLY A 162 -2.33 0.36 8.73
N CYS A 163 -2.37 -0.70 9.53
CA CYS A 163 -2.47 -0.62 10.99
C CYS A 163 -1.36 0.24 11.60
N HIS A 164 -1.70 1.06 12.58
CA HIS A 164 -0.78 1.82 13.44
C HIS A 164 0.13 2.84 12.71
N SER A 165 -0.03 3.06 11.40
CA SER A 165 0.84 3.95 10.62
C SER A 165 0.83 5.41 11.10
N GLY A 166 -0.27 5.87 11.71
CA GLY A 166 -0.41 7.22 12.27
C GLY A 166 0.36 7.44 13.58
N GLU A 167 0.78 6.36 14.25
CA GLU A 167 1.44 6.44 15.56
C GLU A 167 2.89 6.93 15.48
N GLU A 168 3.57 6.75 14.34
CA GLU A 168 4.93 7.25 14.13
C GLU A 168 5.30 7.41 12.63
N PHE A 169 4.88 6.51 11.74
CA PHE A 169 5.27 6.52 10.32
C PHE A 169 4.81 7.79 9.60
N SER A 170 3.54 8.16 9.76
CA SER A 170 2.97 9.39 9.18
C SER A 170 3.69 10.66 9.64
N GLN A 171 4.05 10.72 10.94
CA GLN A 171 4.78 11.84 11.51
C GLN A 171 6.18 11.95 10.90
N ARG A 172 6.89 10.81 10.81
CA ARG A 172 8.22 10.73 10.17
C ARG A 172 8.16 11.06 8.69
N TRP A 173 7.12 10.61 7.99
CA TRP A 173 6.86 10.98 6.59
C TRP A 173 6.72 12.49 6.44
N ARG A 174 5.90 13.15 7.26
CA ARG A 174 5.76 14.61 7.21
C ARG A 174 7.08 15.32 7.46
N MET A 175 7.86 14.88 8.45
CA MET A 175 9.15 15.50 8.78
C MET A 175 10.20 15.36 7.67
N ILE A 176 10.27 14.19 7.03
CA ILE A 176 11.35 13.86 6.08
C ILE A 176 10.95 14.16 4.64
N VAL A 177 9.76 13.74 4.22
CA VAL A 177 9.26 13.92 2.84
C VAL A 177 8.65 15.31 2.66
N GLY A 178 8.21 15.97 3.73
CA GLY A 178 7.66 17.33 3.70
C GLY A 178 6.22 17.43 3.19
N ARG A 179 5.49 16.30 3.15
CA ARG A 179 4.07 16.23 2.80
C ARG A 179 3.31 15.54 3.93
N PRO A 180 2.14 16.03 4.38
CA PRO A 180 1.36 15.33 5.40
C PRO A 180 0.90 13.97 4.89
N MET A 181 0.90 12.96 5.77
CA MET A 181 0.34 11.64 5.47
C MET A 181 -0.66 11.27 6.55
N VAL A 182 -1.90 11.00 6.15
CA VAL A 182 -2.89 10.44 7.07
C VAL A 182 -2.56 8.97 7.34
N GLY A 183 -2.56 8.55 8.60
CA GLY A 183 -2.35 7.16 9.01
C GLY A 183 -3.26 6.76 10.16
N ALA A 184 -3.40 5.46 10.39
CA ALA A 184 -4.26 4.92 11.43
C ALA A 184 -3.54 4.90 12.79
N VAL A 185 -4.20 5.39 13.84
CA VAL A 185 -3.94 4.97 15.22
C VAL A 185 -4.83 3.76 15.50
N GLY A 186 -4.22 2.64 15.89
CA GLY A 186 -4.92 1.37 15.99
C GLY A 186 -4.98 0.55 14.69
N LYS A 187 -5.87 -0.44 14.66
CA LYS A 187 -5.96 -1.44 13.57
C LYS A 187 -6.88 -0.99 12.45
N THR A 188 -6.54 -1.37 11.23
CA THR A 188 -7.41 -1.25 10.07
C THR A 188 -8.05 -2.59 9.72
N ASP A 189 -9.25 -2.54 9.18
CA ASP A 189 -10.08 -3.68 8.83
C ASP A 189 -10.46 -3.63 7.35
N TYR A 190 -10.16 -4.72 6.66
CA TYR A 190 -10.40 -4.93 5.24
C TYR A 190 -11.52 -5.97 5.00
N SER A 191 -12.20 -6.48 6.04
CA SER A 191 -13.11 -7.62 5.93
C SER A 191 -14.35 -7.38 5.07
N ASP A 192 -14.79 -6.13 4.95
CA ASP A 192 -16.05 -5.78 4.29
C ASP A 192 -15.91 -5.66 2.76
N GLY A 193 -14.68 -5.75 2.24
CA GLY A 193 -14.37 -5.42 0.85
C GLY A 193 -14.42 -3.91 0.59
N GLY A 194 -13.66 -3.45 -0.41
CA GLY A 194 -13.55 -2.02 -0.73
C GLY A 194 -12.61 -1.26 0.22
N MET A 195 -12.98 -0.03 0.59
CA MET A 195 -12.11 0.84 1.38
C MET A 195 -11.98 0.37 2.84
N PRO A 196 -10.76 0.31 3.39
CA PRO A 196 -10.55 -0.14 4.75
C PRO A 196 -11.08 0.87 5.77
N LYS A 197 -11.60 0.35 6.87
CA LYS A 197 -12.07 1.13 8.03
C LYS A 197 -11.16 0.90 9.23
N LEU A 198 -11.29 1.72 10.26
CA LEU A 198 -10.70 1.39 11.56
C LEU A 198 -11.47 0.21 12.17
N SER A 199 -10.75 -0.77 12.71
CA SER A 199 -11.39 -1.90 13.40
C SER A 199 -12.20 -1.38 14.59
N ASN A 200 -13.35 -2.01 14.87
CA ASN A 200 -14.27 -1.61 15.94
C ASN A 200 -13.60 -1.68 17.32
N GLY A 201 -13.01 -0.58 17.75
CA GLY A 201 -12.49 -0.29 19.09
C GLY A 201 -12.60 1.21 19.31
N LYS A 202 -12.98 1.64 20.52
CA LYS A 202 -13.37 3.04 20.83
C LYS A 202 -12.24 4.07 20.69
N ASP A 203 -11.02 3.65 20.37
CA ASP A 203 -9.81 4.48 20.44
C ASP A 203 -9.09 4.65 19.09
N GLY A 204 -9.65 4.12 17.99
CA GLY A 204 -9.06 4.27 16.66
C GLY A 204 -9.30 5.65 16.06
N SER A 205 -8.30 6.21 15.36
CA SER A 205 -8.46 7.48 14.64
C SER A 205 -7.53 7.58 13.43
N TRP A 206 -7.87 8.46 12.48
CA TRP A 206 -7.01 8.83 11.36
C TRP A 206 -6.29 10.15 11.69
N VAL A 207 -4.96 10.15 11.69
CA VAL A 207 -4.13 11.30 12.11
C VAL A 207 -3.01 11.59 11.11
N TYR A 208 -2.46 12.81 11.17
CA TYR A 208 -1.31 13.25 10.36
C TYR A 208 0.04 13.00 11.03
#